data_AF-A0A928YYB3-F1
#
_entry.id   AF-A0A928YYB3-F1
#
_cell.length_a   1.000
_cell.length_b   1.000
_cell.length_c   1.000
_cell.angle_alpha   90.00
_cell.angle_beta   90.00
_cell.angle_gamma   90.00
#
_symmetry.space_group_name_H-M   'P 1'
#
loop_
_entity.id
_entity.type
_entity.pdbx_description
1 polymer ?
#
loop_
_entity_poly.entity_id
_entity_poly.type
_entity_poly.pdbx_seq_one_letter_code
_entity_poly.pdbx_strand_id
1 'polypeptide(L)'
;MQPSNETIVENLNSGEPERIQSALRDLKTRMDEVNEIGLAPFGAEILMPFGETVPEETQLDFIEIMRSYHTFTPDLSAADRLSAMIAIVLGYAERYVTYEVALKLKISEHPAQLIEAAMQEIVRQGLLTPTHVKGAAYLVSRLLDGNSEVRGATLENLRMWSRERHYLEVKDYILPQLEPDEVEFLEEV
;
A
#
# COMPACT_ATOMS: atom_id res chain seq x y z
N MET A 1 8.86 10.99 -28.96
CA MET A 1 8.31 9.72 -29.51
C MET A 1 7.91 8.90 -28.30
N GLN A 2 6.63 8.57 -28.13
CA GLN A 2 6.19 7.76 -26.98
C GLN A 2 6.68 6.31 -27.17
N PRO A 3 7.15 5.62 -26.11
CA PRO A 3 7.60 4.24 -26.19
C PRO A 3 6.44 3.33 -26.59
N SER A 4 6.71 2.21 -27.27
CA SER A 4 5.66 1.22 -27.57
C SER A 4 5.24 0.46 -26.31
N ASN A 5 4.06 -0.19 -26.31
CA ASN A 5 3.64 -1.04 -25.18
C ASN A 5 4.67 -2.16 -24.89
N GLU A 6 5.24 -2.75 -25.95
CA GLU A 6 6.29 -3.77 -25.84
C GLU A 6 7.51 -3.21 -25.11
N THR A 7 7.94 -1.99 -25.45
CA THR A 7 9.07 -1.31 -24.80
C THR A 7 8.81 -1.04 -23.31
N ILE A 8 7.58 -0.67 -22.92
CA ILE A 8 7.23 -0.47 -21.51
C ILE A 8 7.32 -1.79 -20.74
N VAL A 9 6.73 -2.87 -21.27
CA VAL A 9 6.78 -4.19 -20.64
C VAL A 9 8.21 -4.69 -20.51
N GLU A 10 9.03 -4.54 -21.55
CA GLU A 10 10.45 -4.89 -21.50
C GLU A 10 11.20 -4.09 -20.42
N ASN A 11 10.89 -2.81 -20.27
CA ASN A 11 11.53 -1.96 -19.27
C ASN A 11 11.11 -2.31 -17.83
N LEU A 12 9.82 -2.64 -17.59
CA LEU A 12 9.35 -3.12 -16.29
C LEU A 12 10.01 -4.44 -15.89
N ASN A 13 10.26 -5.32 -16.85
CA ASN A 13 10.87 -6.63 -16.63
C ASN A 13 12.40 -6.62 -16.76
N SER A 14 13.03 -5.47 -16.94
CA SER A 14 14.47 -5.36 -17.21
C SER A 14 15.35 -5.75 -16.03
N GLY A 15 14.83 -5.67 -14.80
CA GLY A 15 15.64 -5.76 -13.59
C GLY A 15 16.57 -4.55 -13.38
N GLU A 16 16.44 -3.50 -14.19
CA GLU A 16 17.26 -2.28 -14.10
C GLU A 16 16.42 -1.15 -13.49
N PRO A 17 16.79 -0.61 -12.31
CA PRO A 17 16.01 0.42 -11.60
C PRO A 17 15.62 1.63 -12.47
N GLU A 18 16.56 2.16 -13.24
CA GLU A 18 16.31 3.35 -14.09
C GLU A 18 15.27 3.07 -15.20
N ARG A 19 15.31 1.87 -15.78
CA ARG A 19 14.36 1.46 -16.82
C ARG A 19 12.98 1.20 -16.23
N ILE A 20 12.90 0.58 -15.06
CA ILE A 20 11.65 0.35 -14.33
C ILE A 20 11.01 1.69 -13.96
N GLN A 21 11.80 2.63 -13.42
CA GLN A 21 11.34 3.98 -13.09
C GLN A 21 10.78 4.70 -14.32
N SER A 22 11.51 4.67 -15.45
CA SER A 22 11.01 5.27 -16.70
C SER A 22 9.69 4.62 -17.14
N ALA A 23 9.60 3.29 -17.08
CA ALA A 23 8.40 2.57 -17.51
C ALA A 23 7.19 2.87 -16.63
N LEU A 24 7.36 3.01 -15.32
CA LEU A 24 6.28 3.43 -14.42
C LEU A 24 5.81 4.86 -14.74
N ARG A 25 6.74 5.78 -14.98
CA ARG A 25 6.40 7.15 -15.39
C ARG A 25 5.66 7.18 -16.73
N ASP A 26 6.10 6.39 -17.70
CA ASP A 26 5.49 6.27 -19.01
C ASP A 26 4.09 5.64 -18.92
N LEU A 27 3.92 4.61 -18.07
CA LEU A 27 2.62 3.99 -17.80
C LEU A 27 1.64 4.98 -17.21
N LYS A 28 2.03 5.69 -16.15
CA LYS A 28 1.20 6.70 -15.50
C LYS A 28 0.71 7.74 -16.50
N THR A 29 1.62 8.26 -17.34
CA THR A 29 1.27 9.25 -18.38
C THR A 29 0.24 8.70 -19.37
N ARG A 30 0.30 7.40 -19.66
CA ARG A 30 -0.60 6.75 -20.62
C ARG A 30 -1.97 6.41 -20.07
N MET A 31 -2.13 6.34 -18.76
CA MET A 31 -3.44 6.09 -18.15
C MET A 31 -4.43 7.24 -18.41
N ASP A 32 -3.91 8.43 -18.72
CA ASP A 32 -4.70 9.58 -19.16
C ASP A 32 -5.13 9.48 -20.63
N GLU A 33 -4.52 8.57 -21.41
CA GLU A 33 -4.79 8.35 -22.82
C GLU A 33 -5.74 7.15 -22.96
N VAL A 34 -7.00 7.39 -23.35
CA VAL A 34 -8.20 6.50 -23.30
C VAL A 34 -8.12 5.22 -24.16
N ASN A 35 -6.94 4.62 -24.35
CA ASN A 35 -6.75 3.40 -25.13
C ASN A 35 -6.52 2.20 -24.21
N GLU A 36 -7.12 1.06 -24.53
CA GLU A 36 -6.85 -0.21 -23.85
C GLU A 36 -5.36 -0.59 -24.02
N ILE A 37 -4.60 -0.55 -22.93
CA ILE A 37 -3.19 -0.91 -22.92
C ILE A 37 -3.07 -2.36 -22.47
N GLY A 38 -2.59 -3.23 -23.37
CA GLY A 38 -2.26 -4.61 -23.05
C GLY A 38 -1.04 -4.66 -22.14
N LEU A 39 -1.25 -4.95 -20.86
CA LEU A 39 -0.23 -4.98 -19.83
C LEU A 39 -0.50 -6.15 -18.89
N ALA A 40 0.47 -7.04 -18.77
CA ALA A 40 0.33 -8.17 -17.87
C ALA A 40 0.29 -7.68 -16.40
N PRO A 41 -0.54 -8.31 -15.54
CA PRO A 41 -0.56 -8.06 -14.10
C PRO A 41 0.83 -8.08 -13.48
N PHE A 42 1.10 -7.11 -12.61
CA PHE A 42 2.31 -7.07 -11.79
C PHE A 42 1.99 -6.48 -10.41
N GLY A 43 2.75 -6.87 -9.40
CA GLY A 43 2.68 -6.36 -8.05
C GLY A 43 3.96 -5.61 -7.64
N ALA A 44 4.17 -5.47 -6.33
CA ALA A 44 5.31 -4.75 -5.78
C ALA A 44 6.67 -5.40 -6.09
N GLU A 45 6.69 -6.65 -6.57
CA GLU A 45 7.91 -7.36 -6.95
C GLU A 45 8.72 -6.65 -8.04
N ILE A 46 8.08 -5.82 -8.87
CA ILE A 46 8.80 -5.05 -9.89
C ILE A 46 9.74 -4.00 -9.29
N LEU A 47 9.56 -3.64 -8.01
CA LEU A 47 10.43 -2.70 -7.30
C LEU A 47 11.60 -3.38 -6.59
N MET A 48 11.63 -4.73 -6.52
CA MET A 48 12.73 -5.48 -5.90
C MET A 48 14.13 -5.09 -6.41
N PRO A 49 14.35 -4.78 -7.71
CA PRO A 49 15.67 -4.39 -8.21
C PRO A 49 16.26 -3.11 -7.59
N PHE A 50 15.44 -2.26 -6.98
CA PHE A 50 15.92 -1.06 -6.25
C PHE A 50 16.54 -1.41 -4.89
N GLY A 51 16.39 -2.66 -4.41
CA GLY A 51 16.87 -3.10 -3.12
C GLY A 51 16.06 -2.50 -1.97
N GLU A 52 16.74 -1.98 -0.95
CA GLU A 52 16.11 -1.46 0.27
C GLU A 52 15.49 -0.07 0.11
N THR A 53 15.82 0.65 -0.96
CA THR A 53 15.41 2.05 -1.15
C THR A 53 14.90 2.28 -2.58
N VAL A 54 13.63 2.63 -2.70
CA VAL A 54 13.02 3.08 -3.96
C VAL A 54 12.79 4.59 -3.87
N PRO A 55 13.11 5.39 -4.91
CA PRO A 55 12.76 6.81 -4.94
C PRO A 55 11.27 7.03 -4.65
N GLU A 56 10.95 8.01 -3.81
CA GLU A 56 9.56 8.29 -3.41
C GLU A 56 8.63 8.49 -4.62
N GLU A 57 9.08 9.25 -5.63
CA GLU A 57 8.33 9.45 -6.87
C GLU A 57 7.97 8.15 -7.59
N THR A 58 8.88 7.17 -7.62
CA THR A 58 8.66 5.87 -8.25
C THR A 58 7.62 5.07 -7.49
N GLN A 59 7.62 5.14 -6.15
CA GLN A 59 6.60 4.48 -5.31
C GLN A 59 5.23 5.13 -5.51
N LEU A 60 5.17 6.45 -5.64
CA LEU A 60 3.93 7.19 -5.91
C LEU A 60 3.38 6.87 -7.29
N ASP A 61 4.23 6.85 -8.32
CA ASP A 61 3.83 6.47 -9.68
C ASP A 61 3.27 5.04 -9.69
N PHE A 62 3.90 4.10 -8.97
CA PHE A 62 3.36 2.76 -8.80
C PHE A 62 1.97 2.75 -8.14
N ILE A 63 1.78 3.49 -7.04
CA ILE A 63 0.50 3.54 -6.33
C ILE A 63 -0.60 4.10 -7.25
N GLU A 64 -0.28 5.13 -8.03
CA GLU A 64 -1.21 5.73 -8.98
C GLU A 64 -1.62 4.74 -10.06
N ILE A 65 -0.65 3.98 -10.59
CA ILE A 65 -0.91 2.88 -11.54
C ILE A 65 -1.82 1.82 -10.91
N MET A 66 -1.52 1.36 -9.70
CA MET A 66 -2.34 0.37 -9.02
C MET A 66 -3.77 0.89 -8.76
N ARG A 67 -3.94 2.16 -8.40
CA ARG A 67 -5.27 2.75 -8.16
C ARG A 67 -6.15 2.76 -9.39
N SER A 68 -5.55 2.94 -10.56
CA SER A 68 -6.25 3.08 -11.82
C SER A 68 -5.99 1.91 -12.77
N TYR A 69 -5.56 0.75 -12.25
CA TYR A 69 -5.18 -0.42 -13.06
C TYR A 69 -6.32 -0.98 -13.93
N HIS A 70 -7.57 -0.67 -13.59
CA HIS A 70 -8.74 -1.06 -14.38
C HIS A 70 -8.76 -0.52 -15.82
N THR A 71 -7.82 0.36 -16.18
CA THR A 71 -7.60 0.83 -17.55
C THR A 71 -6.74 -0.13 -18.40
N PHE A 72 -6.13 -1.15 -17.79
CA PHE A 72 -5.27 -2.12 -18.47
C PHE A 72 -6.00 -3.44 -18.77
N THR A 73 -5.50 -4.18 -19.76
CA THR A 73 -6.00 -5.52 -20.10
C THR A 73 -4.88 -6.57 -19.97
N PRO A 74 -5.07 -7.63 -19.18
CA PRO A 74 -6.25 -7.93 -18.35
C PRO A 74 -6.34 -7.03 -17.10
N ASP A 75 -7.56 -6.83 -16.57
CA ASP A 75 -7.76 -6.09 -15.32
C ASP A 75 -7.15 -6.84 -14.13
N LEU A 76 -6.69 -6.09 -13.15
CA LEU A 76 -6.19 -6.58 -11.87
C LEU A 76 -7.30 -6.50 -10.82
N SER A 77 -7.50 -7.55 -10.02
CA SER A 77 -8.58 -7.53 -9.04
C SER A 77 -8.41 -6.42 -8.01
N ALA A 78 -9.49 -5.94 -7.40
CA ALA A 78 -9.43 -4.94 -6.34
C ALA A 78 -8.57 -5.40 -5.14
N ALA A 79 -8.60 -6.71 -4.83
CA ALA A 79 -7.80 -7.32 -3.78
C ALA A 79 -6.30 -7.32 -4.13
N ASP A 80 -5.94 -7.64 -5.37
CA ASP A 80 -4.54 -7.65 -5.81
C ASP A 80 -3.96 -6.22 -5.86
N ARG A 81 -4.75 -5.24 -6.31
CA ARG A 81 -4.38 -3.81 -6.26
C ARG A 81 -4.11 -3.37 -4.82
N LEU A 82 -4.99 -3.76 -3.88
CA LEU A 82 -4.81 -3.45 -2.46
C LEU A 82 -3.56 -4.13 -1.90
N SER A 83 -3.37 -5.42 -2.20
CA SER A 83 -2.20 -6.19 -1.78
C SER A 83 -0.89 -5.53 -2.23
N ALA A 84 -0.82 -5.09 -3.49
CA ALA A 84 0.34 -4.38 -4.02
C ALA A 84 0.61 -3.05 -3.30
N MET A 85 -0.43 -2.25 -3.02
CA MET A 85 -0.28 -1.00 -2.26
C MET A 85 0.21 -1.25 -0.83
N ILE A 86 -0.33 -2.26 -0.13
CA ILE A 86 0.12 -2.63 1.21
C ILE A 86 1.55 -3.15 1.19
N ALA A 87 1.93 -3.93 0.18
CA ALA A 87 3.29 -4.45 0.04
C ALA A 87 4.35 -3.34 -0.05
N ILE A 88 4.07 -2.25 -0.77
CA ILE A 88 4.99 -1.09 -0.83
C ILE A 88 5.09 -0.39 0.52
N VAL A 89 3.97 -0.15 1.18
CA VAL A 89 3.95 0.49 2.51
C VAL A 89 4.79 -0.31 3.50
N LEU A 90 4.64 -1.64 3.52
CA LEU A 90 5.42 -2.50 4.39
C LEU A 90 6.89 -2.58 3.96
N GLY A 91 7.16 -2.70 2.66
CA GLY A 91 8.51 -2.92 2.13
C GLY A 91 9.46 -1.74 2.28
N TYR A 92 8.95 -0.50 2.22
CA TYR A 92 9.78 0.71 2.20
C TYR A 92 9.49 1.68 3.34
N ALA A 93 8.29 1.63 3.94
CA ALA A 93 7.89 2.47 5.06
C ALA A 93 8.10 3.98 4.84
N GLU A 94 7.87 4.45 3.60
CA GLU A 94 7.95 5.87 3.27
C GLU A 94 6.70 6.62 3.75
N ARG A 95 6.92 7.73 4.48
CA ARG A 95 5.82 8.41 5.21
C ARG A 95 4.77 9.02 4.30
N TYR A 96 5.19 9.63 3.20
CA TYR A 96 4.28 10.28 2.26
C TYR A 96 3.52 9.26 1.40
N VAL A 97 4.23 8.24 0.93
CA VAL A 97 3.66 7.05 0.26
C VAL A 97 2.58 6.39 1.13
N THR A 98 2.90 6.17 2.42
CA THR A 98 1.95 5.59 3.39
C THR A 98 0.74 6.51 3.61
N TYR A 99 0.94 7.82 3.63
CA TYR A 99 -0.15 8.79 3.72
C TYR A 99 -1.08 8.72 2.50
N GLU A 100 -0.55 8.63 1.28
CA GLU A 100 -1.36 8.51 0.06
C GLU A 100 -2.20 7.22 0.06
N VAL A 101 -1.63 6.10 0.48
CA VAL A 101 -2.38 4.84 0.65
C VAL A 101 -3.46 5.01 1.71
N ALA A 102 -3.14 5.55 2.90
CA ALA A 102 -4.11 5.77 3.95
C ALA A 102 -5.26 6.69 3.51
N LEU A 103 -4.96 7.77 2.79
CA LEU A 103 -5.96 8.70 2.25
C LEU A 103 -6.91 7.97 1.30
N LYS A 104 -6.38 7.13 0.41
CA LYS A 104 -7.21 6.32 -0.51
C LYS A 104 -8.16 5.37 0.23
N LEU A 105 -7.71 4.74 1.32
CA LEU A 105 -8.54 3.87 2.15
C LEU A 105 -9.68 4.69 2.80
N LYS A 106 -9.34 5.83 3.40
CA LYS A 106 -10.26 6.72 4.12
C LYS A 106 -11.38 7.28 3.24
N ILE A 107 -11.09 7.64 1.99
CA ILE A 107 -12.06 8.30 1.09
C ILE A 107 -12.79 7.32 0.15
N SER A 108 -12.62 6.02 0.36
CA SER A 108 -13.34 5.01 -0.43
C SER A 108 -14.85 5.04 -0.14
N GLU A 109 -15.65 4.45 -1.02
CA GLU A 109 -17.11 4.40 -0.86
C GLU A 109 -17.55 3.61 0.38
N HIS A 110 -16.76 2.61 0.76
CA HIS A 110 -16.98 1.75 1.92
C HIS A 110 -15.69 1.65 2.76
N PRO A 111 -15.32 2.72 3.49
CA PRO A 111 -14.01 2.83 4.14
C PRO A 111 -13.79 1.77 5.21
N ALA A 112 -14.80 1.42 6.01
CA ALA A 112 -14.67 0.39 7.04
C ALA A 112 -14.30 -0.99 6.46
N GLN A 113 -14.97 -1.42 5.38
CA GLN A 113 -14.69 -2.69 4.71
C GLN A 113 -13.29 -2.70 4.06
N LEU A 114 -12.89 -1.59 3.47
CA LEU A 114 -11.59 -1.50 2.81
C LEU A 114 -10.44 -1.44 3.84
N ILE A 115 -10.66 -0.84 5.00
CA ILE A 115 -9.72 -0.87 6.13
C ILE A 115 -9.60 -2.27 6.69
N GLU A 116 -10.70 -2.99 6.90
CA GLU A 116 -10.66 -4.39 7.32
C GLU A 116 -9.81 -5.22 6.35
N ALA A 117 -10.06 -5.11 5.04
CA ALA A 117 -9.27 -5.80 4.02
C ALA A 117 -7.79 -5.41 4.06
N ALA A 118 -7.47 -4.13 4.24
CA ALA A 118 -6.09 -3.65 4.33
C ALA A 118 -5.37 -4.18 5.59
N MET A 119 -6.06 -4.22 6.73
CA MET A 119 -5.51 -4.70 8.00
C MET A 119 -5.31 -6.22 7.97
N GLN A 120 -6.24 -6.97 7.37
CA GLN A 120 -6.07 -8.40 7.11
C GLN A 120 -4.91 -8.67 6.15
N GLU A 121 -4.73 -7.82 5.15
CA GLU A 121 -3.63 -7.91 4.20
C GLU A 121 -2.26 -7.68 4.87
N ILE A 122 -2.15 -6.74 5.83
CA ILE A 122 -0.95 -6.57 6.66
C ILE A 122 -0.63 -7.87 7.41
N VAL A 123 -1.63 -8.48 8.05
CA VAL A 123 -1.46 -9.75 8.78
C VAL A 123 -1.06 -10.88 7.83
N ARG A 124 -1.67 -10.96 6.65
CA ARG A 124 -1.38 -11.97 5.62
C ARG A 124 0.05 -11.88 5.10
N GLN A 125 0.54 -10.67 4.84
CA GLN A 125 1.93 -10.45 4.40
C GLN A 125 2.94 -10.62 5.53
N GLY A 126 2.53 -10.34 6.77
CA GLY A 126 3.34 -10.51 7.97
C GLY A 126 4.35 -9.40 8.19
N LEU A 127 4.62 -9.14 9.47
CA LEU A 127 5.59 -8.13 9.92
C LEU A 127 6.99 -8.76 10.09
N LEU A 128 7.56 -9.19 8.97
CA LEU A 128 8.77 -10.03 8.93
C LEU A 128 10.08 -9.26 9.18
N THR A 129 10.07 -7.94 8.99
CA THR A 129 11.26 -7.09 9.11
C THR A 129 10.95 -5.83 9.90
N PRO A 130 11.97 -5.13 10.45
CA PRO A 130 11.76 -3.84 11.10
C PRO A 130 11.09 -2.80 10.17
N THR A 131 11.37 -2.86 8.86
CA THR A 131 10.72 -1.98 7.88
C THR A 131 9.23 -2.29 7.75
N HIS A 132 8.84 -3.57 7.73
CA HIS A 132 7.42 -3.95 7.72
C HIS A 132 6.68 -3.44 8.96
N VAL A 133 7.27 -3.61 10.15
CA VAL A 133 6.70 -3.09 11.40
C VAL A 133 6.52 -1.57 11.31
N LYS A 134 7.55 -0.85 10.86
CA LYS A 134 7.52 0.61 10.69
C LYS A 134 6.45 1.05 9.68
N GLY A 135 6.34 0.37 8.54
CA GLY A 135 5.35 0.65 7.51
C GLY A 135 3.92 0.43 8.00
N ALA A 136 3.67 -0.69 8.68
CA ALA A 136 2.39 -0.97 9.32
C ALA A 136 2.05 0.09 10.38
N ALA A 137 3.01 0.46 11.23
CA ALA A 137 2.83 1.48 12.25
C ALA A 137 2.50 2.86 11.66
N TYR A 138 3.14 3.23 10.55
CA TYR A 138 2.80 4.46 9.82
C TYR A 138 1.40 4.39 9.24
N LEU A 139 1.01 3.28 8.62
CA LEU A 139 -0.31 3.14 8.01
C LEU A 139 -1.42 3.21 9.06
N VAL A 140 -1.29 2.42 10.13
CA VAL A 140 -2.25 2.41 11.24
C VAL A 140 -2.37 3.78 11.89
N SER A 141 -1.23 4.43 12.17
CA SER A 141 -1.20 5.80 12.70
C SER A 141 -1.96 6.77 11.79
N ARG A 142 -1.74 6.70 10.47
CA ARG A 142 -2.49 7.51 9.52
C ARG A 142 -3.97 7.16 9.50
N LEU A 143 -4.37 5.91 9.62
CA LEU A 143 -5.78 5.51 9.66
C LEU A 143 -6.50 6.00 10.92
N LEU A 144 -5.84 5.96 12.08
CA LEU A 144 -6.38 6.47 13.35
C LEU A 144 -6.68 7.97 13.32
N ASP A 145 -5.95 8.75 12.52
CA ASP A 145 -6.22 10.17 12.20
C ASP A 145 -7.40 10.33 11.20
N GLY A 146 -8.33 9.38 11.18
CA GLY A 146 -9.53 9.36 10.34
C GLY A 146 -10.76 9.95 11.04
N ASN A 147 -11.90 9.93 10.35
CA ASN A 147 -13.18 10.16 11.00
C ASN A 147 -13.53 8.98 11.94
N SER A 148 -14.63 9.10 12.69
CA SER A 148 -15.05 8.08 13.68
C SER A 148 -15.25 6.69 13.07
N GLU A 149 -15.74 6.60 11.83
CA GLU A 149 -15.93 5.32 11.12
C GLU A 149 -14.59 4.64 10.82
N VAL A 150 -13.65 5.37 10.22
CA VAL A 150 -12.30 4.88 9.90
C VAL A 150 -11.57 4.49 11.18
N ARG A 151 -11.64 5.34 12.21
CA ARG A 151 -10.97 5.10 13.49
C ARG A 151 -11.53 3.86 14.19
N GLY A 152 -12.86 3.73 14.25
CA GLY A 152 -13.54 2.56 14.81
C GLY A 152 -13.14 1.27 14.10
N ALA A 153 -13.22 1.23 12.77
CA ALA A 153 -12.82 0.07 11.98
C ALA A 153 -11.33 -0.30 12.18
N THR A 154 -10.46 0.71 12.31
CA THR A 154 -9.03 0.49 12.57
C THR A 154 -8.81 -0.14 13.95
N LEU A 155 -9.46 0.36 14.99
CA LEU A 155 -9.37 -0.16 16.35
C LEU A 155 -9.92 -1.60 16.45
N GLU A 156 -11.07 -1.87 15.86
CA GLU A 156 -11.68 -3.21 15.82
C GLU A 156 -10.72 -4.24 15.20
N ASN A 157 -10.03 -3.87 14.11
CA ASN A 157 -9.06 -4.75 13.47
C ASN A 157 -7.77 -4.91 14.28
N LEU A 158 -7.26 -3.83 14.90
CA LEU A 158 -6.08 -3.89 15.78
C LEU A 158 -6.30 -4.79 17.00
N ARG A 159 -7.53 -4.83 17.53
CA ARG A 159 -7.93 -5.71 18.63
C ARG A 159 -7.74 -7.18 18.27
N MET A 160 -7.92 -7.55 17.00
CA MET A 160 -7.78 -8.93 16.50
C MET A 160 -6.35 -9.35 16.18
N TRP A 161 -5.38 -8.44 16.23
CA TRP A 161 -3.98 -8.76 15.91
C TRP A 161 -3.32 -9.63 16.98
N SER A 162 -2.40 -10.50 16.54
CA SER A 162 -1.61 -11.38 17.40
C SER A 162 -0.88 -10.60 18.50
N ARG A 163 -0.61 -11.27 19.63
CA ARG A 163 0.21 -10.75 20.75
C ARG A 163 1.71 -10.97 20.52
N GLU A 164 2.12 -11.39 19.33
CA GLU A 164 3.53 -11.47 18.95
C GLU A 164 4.20 -10.09 18.97
N ARG A 165 5.50 -10.10 19.27
CA ARG A 165 6.31 -8.89 19.48
C ARG A 165 6.16 -7.85 18.37
N HIS A 166 6.18 -8.26 17.10
CA HIS A 166 6.11 -7.33 15.97
C HIS A 166 4.79 -6.56 15.89
N TYR A 167 3.67 -7.17 16.27
CA TYR A 167 2.37 -6.50 16.34
C TYR A 167 2.24 -5.62 17.58
N LEU A 168 2.84 -6.03 18.70
CA LEU A 168 2.94 -5.19 19.91
C LEU A 168 3.77 -3.93 19.63
N GLU A 169 4.86 -4.03 18.88
CA GLU A 169 5.66 -2.86 18.48
C GLU A 169 4.85 -1.84 17.66
N VAL A 170 3.91 -2.30 16.81
CA VAL A 170 2.96 -1.40 16.13
C VAL A 170 2.00 -0.75 17.13
N LYS A 171 1.44 -1.52 18.08
CA LYS A 171 0.54 -1.00 19.12
C LYS A 171 1.24 0.04 20.02
N ASP A 172 2.47 -0.23 20.43
CA ASP A 172 3.30 0.69 21.22
C ASP A 172 3.55 2.01 20.48
N TYR A 173 3.77 1.94 19.16
CA TYR A 173 3.97 3.14 18.34
C TYR A 173 2.73 4.04 18.28
N ILE A 174 1.53 3.45 18.20
CA ILE A 174 0.28 4.21 18.09
C ILE A 174 -0.31 4.62 19.44
N LEU A 175 0.14 4.00 20.54
CA LEU A 175 -0.38 4.23 21.89
C LEU A 175 -0.51 5.72 22.26
N PRO A 176 0.44 6.62 21.93
CA PRO A 176 0.30 8.05 22.24
C PRO A 176 -0.85 8.77 21.51
N GLN A 177 -1.48 8.14 20.52
CA GLN A 177 -2.60 8.69 19.73
C GLN A 177 -3.96 8.13 20.18
N LEU A 178 -3.97 7.22 21.14
CA LEU A 178 -5.18 6.56 21.62
C LEU A 178 -5.73 7.29 22.85
N GLU A 179 -7.05 7.40 22.91
CA GLU A 179 -7.77 7.84 24.10
C GLU A 179 -7.79 6.72 25.16
N PRO A 180 -7.95 7.03 26.45
CA PRO A 180 -7.88 6.03 27.51
C PRO A 180 -8.84 4.84 27.36
N ASP A 181 -10.06 5.08 26.87
CA ASP A 181 -11.07 4.06 26.60
C ASP A 181 -10.72 3.17 25.40
N GLU A 182 -10.01 3.72 24.42
CA GLU A 182 -9.51 2.95 23.26
C GLU A 182 -8.31 2.07 23.65
N VAL A 183 -7.49 2.53 24.59
CA VAL A 183 -6.42 1.69 25.18
C VAL A 183 -7.05 0.49 25.89
N GLU A 184 -8.04 0.73 26.76
CA GLU A 184 -8.76 -0.34 27.46
C GLU A 184 -9.39 -1.32 26.45
N PHE A 185 -10.06 -0.80 25.42
CA PHE A 185 -10.66 -1.60 24.35
C PHE A 185 -9.67 -2.57 23.66
N LEU A 186 -8.41 -2.16 23.49
CA LEU A 186 -7.38 -3.01 22.86
C LEU A 186 -6.78 -4.06 23.80
N GLU A 187 -6.94 -3.92 25.12
CA GLU A 187 -6.40 -4.83 26.14
C GLU A 187 -7.37 -5.97 26.52
N GLU A 188 -8.66 -5.83 26.24
CA GLU A 188 -9.74 -6.78 26.59
C GLU A 188 -9.76 -8.13 25.81
N VAL A 189 -8.66 -8.57 25.19
CA VAL A 189 -8.57 -9.83 24.41
C VAL A 189 -7.35 -10.62 24.78
#